data_AF-A0A7V2GCT0-F1
#
_entry.id   AF-A0A7V2GCT0-F1
#
_cell.length_a   1.000
_cell.length_b   1.000
_cell.length_c   1.000
_cell.angle_alpha   90.00
_cell.angle_beta   90.00
_cell.angle_gamma   90.00
#
_symmetry.space_group_name_H-M   'P 1'
#
loop_
_entity.id
_entity.type
_entity.pdbx_description
1 polymer ?
#
loop_
_entity_poly.entity_id
_entity_poly.type
_entity_poly.pdbx_seq_one_letter_code
_entity_poly.pdbx_strand_id
1 'polypeptide(L)'
;MAQIIVFLTLGTALVLFAWGAIRHDFVALIALFIVVLFGIVPPEEAFLGFGHPAVITVASVLIISRALQNSGLIEIMAQWVTRFGTKMVTQILVLTFFVGVASAFMNNVGALAIMMPVAIHLARKNNYPLSYVLMPIAFAS
;
A
#
# COMPACT_ATOMS: atom_id res chain seq x y z
N MET A 1 -9.01 34.54 5.18
CA MET A 1 -10.11 33.81 4.49
C MET A 1 -9.64 32.49 3.90
N ALA A 2 -8.54 32.46 3.12
CA ALA A 2 -7.99 31.23 2.54
C ALA A 2 -7.75 30.09 3.55
N GLN A 3 -7.16 30.39 4.71
CA GLN A 3 -6.91 29.39 5.76
C GLN A 3 -8.19 28.69 6.24
N ILE A 4 -9.30 29.42 6.38
CA ILE A 4 -10.59 28.86 6.81
C ILE A 4 -11.11 27.87 5.77
N ILE A 5 -11.01 28.20 4.48
CA ILE A 5 -11.43 27.34 3.38
C ILE A 5 -10.56 26.07 3.35
N VAL A 6 -9.25 26.20 3.55
CA VAL A 6 -8.33 25.05 3.63
C VAL A 6 -8.73 24.13 4.78
N PHE A 7 -8.90 24.68 5.99
CA PHE A 7 -9.28 23.88 7.16
C PHE A 7 -10.65 23.23 7.01
N LEU A 8 -11.64 23.91 6.44
CA LEU A 8 -12.95 23.32 6.15
C LEU A 8 -12.86 22.21 5.11
N THR A 9 -12.06 22.40 4.06
CA THR A 9 -11.86 21.37 3.01
C THR A 9 -11.16 20.15 3.58
N LEU A 10 -10.12 20.32 4.40
CA LEU A 10 -9.44 19.22 5.07
C LEU A 10 -10.36 18.52 6.07
N GLY A 11 -11.10 19.27 6.89
CA GLY A 11 -12.02 18.71 7.87
C GLY A 11 -13.13 17.89 7.22
N THR A 12 -13.74 18.42 6.14
CA THR A 12 -14.77 17.69 5.38
C THR A 12 -14.18 16.46 4.68
N ALA A 13 -13.00 16.56 4.07
CA ALA A 13 -12.32 15.42 3.45
C ALA A 13 -12.03 14.31 4.47
N LEU A 14 -11.54 14.65 5.67
CA LEU A 14 -11.29 13.68 6.75
C LEU A 14 -12.56 12.98 7.20
N VAL A 15 -13.66 13.71 7.40
CA VAL A 15 -14.97 13.12 7.76
C VAL A 15 -15.46 12.18 6.66
N LEU A 16 -15.35 12.59 5.39
CA LEU A 16 -15.78 11.76 4.26
C LEU A 16 -14.91 10.51 4.09
N PHE A 17 -13.59 10.62 4.29
CA PHE A 17 -12.70 9.46 4.30
C PHE A 17 -13.04 8.48 5.42
N ALA A 18 -13.32 8.98 6.63
CA ALA A 18 -13.68 8.14 7.77
C ALA A 18 -15.06 7.47 7.61
N TRP A 19 -16.03 8.17 7.02
CA TRP A 19 -17.38 7.63 6.80
C TRP A 19 -17.40 6.54 5.72
N GLY A 20 -16.54 6.64 4.69
CA GLY A 20 -16.39 5.63 3.66
C GLY A 20 -17.61 5.44 2.74
N ALA A 21 -18.62 6.32 2.79
CA ALA A 21 -19.79 6.23 1.92
C ALA A 21 -19.48 6.56 0.45
N ILE A 22 -18.48 7.41 0.22
CA ILE A 22 -18.05 7.84 -1.11
C ILE A 22 -16.67 7.24 -1.41
N ARG A 23 -16.46 6.83 -2.66
CA ARG A 23 -15.14 6.43 -3.15
C ARG A 23 -14.10 7.51 -2.83
N HIS A 24 -12.97 7.10 -2.28
CA HIS A 24 -11.97 8.03 -1.76
C HIS A 24 -11.38 8.92 -2.87
N ASP A 25 -11.27 8.38 -4.10
CA ASP A 25 -10.84 9.12 -5.28
C ASP A 25 -11.74 10.35 -5.53
N PHE A 26 -13.05 10.21 -5.38
CA PHE A 26 -14.00 11.31 -5.58
C PHE A 26 -13.89 12.36 -4.48
N VAL A 27 -13.71 11.93 -3.22
CA VAL A 27 -13.50 12.86 -2.10
C VAL A 27 -12.24 13.70 -2.33
N ALA A 28 -11.15 13.08 -2.79
CA ALA A 28 -9.90 13.78 -3.11
C ALA A 28 -10.09 14.76 -4.28
N LEU A 29 -10.81 14.38 -5.34
CA LEU A 29 -11.10 15.27 -6.48
C LEU A 29 -11.98 16.46 -6.08
N ILE A 30 -12.99 16.26 -5.22
CA ILE A 30 -13.83 17.35 -4.70
C ILE A 30 -12.98 18.31 -3.86
N ALA A 31 -12.12 17.79 -2.98
CA ALA A 31 -11.22 18.62 -2.19
C ALA A 31 -10.28 19.45 -3.07
N LEU A 32 -9.67 18.84 -4.09
CA LEU A 32 -8.84 19.55 -5.07
C LEU A 32 -9.64 20.63 -5.80
N PHE A 33 -10.85 20.28 -6.27
CA PHE A 33 -11.74 21.21 -6.97
C PHE A 33 -12.07 22.44 -6.11
N ILE A 34 -12.40 22.26 -4.84
CA ILE A 34 -12.69 23.37 -3.92
C ILE A 34 -11.48 24.30 -3.80
N VAL A 35 -10.28 23.76 -3.54
CA VAL A 35 -9.07 24.58 -3.33
C VAL A 35 -8.67 25.35 -4.59
N VAL A 36 -8.84 24.75 -5.77
CA VAL A 36 -8.57 25.41 -7.07
C VAL A 36 -9.64 26.45 -7.39
N LEU A 37 -10.92 26.14 -7.15
CA LEU A 37 -12.05 27.05 -7.43
C LEU A 37 -11.95 28.35 -6.62
N PHE A 38 -11.51 28.25 -5.36
CA PHE A 38 -11.28 29.42 -4.50
C PHE A 38 -9.93 30.12 -4.75
N GLY A 39 -9.16 29.70 -5.77
CA GLY A 39 -7.89 30.30 -6.16
C GLY A 39 -6.78 30.15 -5.12
N ILE A 40 -6.92 29.19 -4.20
CA ILE A 40 -5.93 28.92 -3.15
C ILE A 40 -4.73 28.17 -3.75
N VAL A 41 -4.99 27.29 -4.71
CA VAL A 41 -3.98 26.63 -5.53
C VAL A 41 -4.20 27.02 -6.99
N PRO A 42 -3.18 27.52 -7.71
CA PRO A 42 -3.26 27.79 -9.14
C PRO A 42 -3.67 26.54 -9.92
N PRO A 43 -4.53 26.64 -10.96
CA PRO A 43 -4.93 25.47 -11.77
C PRO A 43 -3.76 24.71 -12.39
N GLU A 44 -2.67 25.42 -12.71
CA GLU A 44 -1.43 24.87 -13.25
C GLU A 44 -0.71 23.96 -12.24
N GLU A 45 -0.86 24.24 -10.95
CA GLU A 45 -0.23 23.48 -9.86
C GLU A 45 -1.12 22.35 -9.32
N ALA A 46 -2.41 22.34 -9.68
CA ALA A 46 -3.41 21.42 -9.14
C ALA A 46 -3.02 19.93 -9.27
N PHE A 47 -2.25 19.59 -10.31
CA PHE A 47 -1.86 18.21 -10.61
C PHE A 47 -0.39 17.90 -10.33
N LEU A 48 0.37 18.82 -9.74
CA LEU A 48 1.78 18.57 -9.39
C LEU A 48 1.94 17.38 -8.42
N GLY A 49 0.91 17.09 -7.62
CA GLY A 49 0.88 15.93 -6.73
C GLY A 49 1.02 14.58 -7.44
N PHE A 50 0.65 14.47 -8.72
CA PHE A 50 0.84 13.23 -9.50
C PHE A 50 2.33 12.93 -9.77
N GLY A 51 3.18 13.95 -9.81
CA GLY A 51 4.63 13.80 -9.95
C GLY A 51 5.35 13.48 -8.63
N HIS A 52 4.62 13.38 -7.51
CA HIS A 52 5.23 13.14 -6.22
C HIS A 52 5.90 11.75 -6.19
N PRO A 53 7.15 11.63 -5.69
CA PRO A 53 7.88 10.36 -5.67
C PRO A 53 7.10 9.20 -5.03
N ALA A 54 6.28 9.48 -4.02
CA ALA A 54 5.43 8.47 -3.39
C ALA A 54 4.40 7.86 -4.36
N VAL A 55 3.75 8.68 -5.20
CA VAL A 55 2.76 8.21 -6.18
C VAL A 55 3.44 7.31 -7.22
N ILE A 56 4.60 7.75 -7.72
CA ILE A 56 5.43 6.99 -8.68
C ILE A 56 5.89 5.66 -8.06
N THR A 57 6.26 5.67 -6.79
CA THR A 57 6.70 4.46 -6.07
C THR A 57 5.56 3.45 -5.96
N VAL A 58 4.37 3.87 -5.55
CA VAL A 58 3.19 2.98 -5.44
C VAL A 58 2.84 2.40 -6.82
N ALA A 59 2.82 3.23 -7.87
CA ALA A 59 2.58 2.76 -9.23
C ALA A 59 3.60 1.70 -9.68
N SER A 60 4.89 1.97 -9.42
CA SER A 60 5.98 1.05 -9.76
C SER A 60 5.86 -0.27 -9.01
N VAL A 61 5.53 -0.22 -7.72
CA VAL A 61 5.33 -1.39 -6.86
C VAL A 61 4.15 -2.24 -7.34
N LEU A 62 3.05 -1.62 -7.78
CA LEU A 62 1.91 -2.34 -8.36
C LEU A 62 2.31 -3.08 -9.65
N ILE A 63 3.11 -2.43 -10.51
CA ILE A 63 3.64 -3.05 -11.74
C ILE A 63 4.57 -4.22 -11.39
N ILE A 64 5.51 -4.02 -10.46
CA ILE A 64 6.45 -5.05 -10.00
C ILE A 64 5.68 -6.24 -9.39
N SER A 65 4.70 -5.99 -8.54
CA SER A 65 3.85 -7.02 -7.93
C SER A 65 3.18 -7.88 -9.01
N ARG A 66 2.70 -7.26 -10.09
CA ARG A 66 2.11 -8.01 -11.21
C ARG A 66 3.15 -8.76 -12.05
N ALA A 67 4.31 -8.16 -12.28
CA ALA A 67 5.42 -8.82 -12.99
C ALA A 67 5.91 -10.07 -12.25
N LEU A 68 6.01 -10.01 -10.92
CA LEU A 68 6.36 -11.14 -10.06
C LEU A 68 5.34 -12.28 -10.12
N GLN A 69 4.04 -11.94 -10.17
CA GLN A 69 2.97 -12.93 -10.35
C GLN A 69 3.07 -13.63 -11.71
N ASN A 70 3.35 -12.88 -12.77
CA ASN A 70 3.41 -13.43 -14.12
C ASN A 70 4.70 -14.22 -14.40
N SER A 71 5.81 -13.90 -13.72
CA SER A 71 7.11 -14.57 -13.92
C SER A 71 7.24 -15.91 -13.18
N GLY A 72 6.28 -16.25 -12.30
CA GLY A 72 6.38 -17.44 -11.44
C GLY A 72 7.35 -17.28 -10.27
N LEU A 73 8.01 -16.11 -10.10
CA LEU A 73 8.97 -15.90 -9.01
C LEU A 73 8.33 -16.08 -7.64
N ILE A 74 7.05 -15.73 -7.52
CA ILE A 74 6.27 -15.92 -6.29
C ILE A 74 6.29 -17.37 -5.81
N GLU A 75 6.15 -18.33 -6.72
CA GLU A 75 6.15 -19.75 -6.37
C GLU A 75 7.54 -20.18 -5.90
N ILE A 76 8.60 -19.71 -6.57
CA ILE A 76 9.99 -19.96 -6.18
C ILE A 76 10.27 -19.41 -4.78
N MET A 77 9.86 -18.17 -4.51
CA MET A 77 10.04 -17.54 -3.19
C MET A 77 9.27 -18.30 -2.10
N ALA A 78 8.02 -18.68 -2.36
CA ALA A 78 7.23 -19.45 -1.41
C ALA A 78 7.87 -20.83 -1.14
N GLN A 79 8.35 -21.53 -2.16
CA GLN A 79 9.07 -22.80 -1.99
C GLN A 79 10.36 -22.60 -1.19
N TRP A 80 11.10 -21.51 -1.43
CA TRP A 80 12.31 -21.20 -0.69
C TRP A 80 12.03 -20.97 0.80
N VAL A 81 10.97 -20.25 1.14
CA VAL A 81 10.50 -20.09 2.54
C VAL A 81 10.18 -21.44 3.17
N THR A 82 9.53 -22.37 2.45
CA THR A 82 9.21 -23.70 3.00
C THR A 82 10.45 -24.56 3.30
N ARG A 83 11.63 -24.24 2.74
CA ARG A 83 12.89 -24.95 3.07
C ARG A 83 13.40 -24.62 4.47
N PHE A 84 13.08 -23.46 5.02
CA PHE A 84 13.47 -23.07 6.38
C PHE A 84 12.63 -23.75 7.48
N GLY A 85 11.51 -24.36 7.10
CA GLY A 85 10.67 -25.12 8.01
C GLY A 85 9.27 -25.38 7.48
N THR A 86 8.66 -26.47 7.95
CA THR A 86 7.28 -26.86 7.63
C THR A 86 6.25 -26.31 8.62
N LYS A 87 6.70 -25.75 9.75
CA LYS A 87 5.81 -25.16 10.77
C LYS A 87 5.36 -23.77 10.32
N MET A 88 4.07 -23.50 10.46
CA MET A 88 3.43 -22.22 10.14
C MET A 88 4.16 -21.03 10.79
N VAL A 89 4.46 -21.12 12.08
CA VAL A 89 5.14 -20.05 12.84
C VAL A 89 6.52 -19.73 12.26
N THR A 90 7.30 -20.75 11.88
CA THR A 90 8.63 -20.56 11.30
C THR A 90 8.54 -19.85 9.94
N GLN A 91 7.60 -20.26 9.09
CA GLN A 91 7.41 -19.64 7.78
C GLN A 91 6.95 -18.18 7.88
N ILE A 92 6.04 -17.88 8.81
CA ILE A 92 5.60 -16.52 9.09
C ILE A 92 6.76 -15.68 9.61
N LEU A 93 7.56 -16.18 10.56
CA LEU A 93 8.72 -15.46 11.09
C LEU A 93 9.74 -15.14 10.00
N VAL A 94 10.04 -16.10 9.12
CA VAL A 94 10.95 -15.88 7.98
C VAL A 94 10.41 -14.80 7.05
N LEU A 95 9.14 -14.89 6.64
CA LEU A 95 8.52 -13.87 5.78
C LEU A 95 8.54 -12.48 6.44
N THR A 96 8.15 -12.43 7.71
CA THR A 96 8.11 -11.20 8.53
C THR A 96 9.50 -10.57 8.62
N PHE A 97 10.53 -11.38 8.86
CA PHE A 97 11.92 -10.92 8.87
C PHE A 97 12.36 -10.35 7.52
N PHE A 98 12.08 -11.05 6.42
CA PHE A 98 12.41 -10.55 5.08
C PHE A 98 11.68 -9.26 4.74
N VAL A 99 10.40 -9.14 5.13
CA VAL A 99 9.63 -7.91 4.93
C VAL A 99 10.22 -6.76 5.74
N GLY A 100 10.55 -6.99 7.01
CA GLY A 100 11.15 -5.96 7.87
C GLY A 100 12.52 -5.51 7.36
N VAL A 101 13.37 -6.45 6.92
CA VAL A 101 14.65 -6.12 6.28
C VAL A 101 14.42 -5.34 4.99
N ALA A 102 13.47 -5.76 4.13
CA ALA A 102 13.15 -5.01 2.92
C ALA A 102 12.66 -3.59 3.25
N SER A 103 11.76 -3.44 4.23
CA SER A 103 11.22 -2.15 4.69
C SER A 103 12.28 -1.22 5.28
N ALA A 104 13.40 -1.75 5.80
CA ALA A 104 14.52 -0.91 6.20
C ALA A 104 15.17 -0.14 5.03
N PHE A 105 15.01 -0.63 3.78
CA PHE A 105 15.57 -0.01 2.57
C PHE A 105 14.53 0.69 1.69
N MET A 106 13.23 0.50 1.92
CA MET A 106 12.14 1.08 1.12
C MET A 106 10.93 1.44 1.97
N ASN A 107 9.99 2.26 1.46
CA ASN A 107 8.78 2.60 2.20
C ASN A 107 7.93 1.35 2.50
N ASN A 108 7.33 1.29 3.70
CA ASN A 108 6.47 0.23 4.21
C ASN A 108 5.42 -0.24 3.20
N VAL A 109 4.79 0.71 2.47
CA VAL A 109 3.80 0.38 1.43
C VAL A 109 4.40 -0.44 0.30
N GLY A 110 5.63 -0.11 -0.10
CA GLY A 110 6.36 -0.80 -1.16
C GLY A 110 6.75 -2.22 -0.76
N ALA A 111 7.37 -2.36 0.42
CA ALA A 111 7.80 -3.64 0.96
C ALA A 111 6.61 -4.61 1.13
N LEU A 112 5.52 -4.13 1.74
CA LEU A 112 4.31 -4.91 1.95
C LEU A 112 3.69 -5.36 0.62
N ALA A 113 3.55 -4.47 -0.37
CA ALA A 113 2.88 -4.79 -1.62
C ALA A 113 3.67 -5.77 -2.52
N ILE A 114 4.99 -5.81 -2.41
CA ILE A 114 5.84 -6.81 -3.07
C ILE A 114 5.71 -8.18 -2.40
N MET A 115 5.65 -8.23 -1.07
CA MET A 115 5.66 -9.48 -0.30
C MET A 115 4.28 -10.07 -0.06
N MET A 116 3.22 -9.25 -0.10
CA MET A 116 1.83 -9.68 0.05
C MET A 116 1.41 -10.80 -0.90
N PRO A 117 1.70 -10.78 -2.22
CA PRO A 117 1.30 -11.87 -3.09
C PRO A 117 2.09 -13.18 -2.79
N VAL A 118 3.31 -13.10 -2.27
CA VAL A 118 4.07 -14.26 -1.75
C VAL A 118 3.42 -14.82 -0.48
N ALA A 119 3.04 -13.94 0.46
CA ALA A 119 2.35 -14.31 1.68
C ALA A 119 0.98 -14.97 1.39
N ILE A 120 0.20 -14.40 0.48
CA ILE A 120 -1.10 -14.95 0.03
C ILE A 120 -0.89 -16.32 -0.63
N HIS A 121 0.10 -16.45 -1.51
CA HIS A 121 0.40 -17.72 -2.17
C HIS A 121 0.78 -18.80 -1.17
N LEU A 122 1.67 -18.49 -0.21
CA LEU A 122 2.09 -19.42 0.83
C LEU A 122 0.92 -19.82 1.73
N ALA A 123 0.07 -18.87 2.14
CA ALA A 123 -1.11 -19.13 2.95
C ALA A 123 -2.08 -20.08 2.23
N ARG A 124 -2.36 -19.83 0.95
CA ARG A 124 -3.23 -20.70 0.13
C ARG A 124 -2.63 -22.10 -0.07
N LYS A 125 -1.33 -22.18 -0.35
CA LYS A 125 -0.63 -23.46 -0.56
C LYS A 125 -0.68 -24.37 0.67
N ASN A 126 -0.55 -23.79 1.86
CA ASN A 126 -0.53 -24.54 3.12
C ASN A 126 -1.88 -24.54 3.86
N ASN A 127 -2.96 -24.04 3.25
CA ASN A 127 -4.29 -23.89 3.85
C ASN A 127 -4.29 -23.12 5.18
N TYR A 128 -3.47 -22.08 5.29
CA TYR A 128 -3.44 -21.20 6.46
C TYR A 128 -4.47 -20.07 6.34
N PRO A 129 -5.06 -19.63 7.46
CA PRO A 129 -5.82 -18.39 7.50
C PRO A 129 -4.95 -17.22 7.03
N LEU A 130 -5.41 -16.49 6.00
CA LEU A 130 -4.69 -15.34 5.45
C LEU A 130 -4.36 -14.30 6.51
N SER A 131 -5.26 -14.06 7.46
CA SER A 131 -5.06 -13.11 8.56
C SER A 131 -3.82 -13.42 9.39
N TYR A 132 -3.53 -14.69 9.67
CA TYR A 132 -2.38 -15.09 10.48
C TYR A 132 -1.05 -14.90 9.78
N VAL A 133 -1.02 -14.94 8.45
CA VAL A 133 0.21 -14.68 7.68
C VAL A 133 0.35 -13.18 7.38
N LEU A 134 -0.74 -12.51 7.00
CA LEU A 134 -0.72 -11.11 6.59
C LEU A 134 -0.55 -10.14 7.76
N MET A 135 -1.13 -10.41 8.93
CA MET A 135 -1.06 -9.50 10.07
C MET A 135 0.40 -9.28 10.55
N PRO A 136 1.21 -10.31 10.84
CA PRO A 136 2.60 -10.12 11.25
C PRO A 136 3.45 -9.41 10.21
N ILE A 137 3.25 -9.74 8.93
CA ILE A 137 3.97 -9.11 7.82
C ILE A 137 3.65 -7.62 7.71
N ALA A 138 2.38 -7.24 7.87
CA ALA A 138 1.96 -5.84 7.84
C ALA A 138 2.51 -5.02 9.01
N PHE A 139 2.70 -5.63 10.19
CA PHE A 139 3.33 -4.98 11.33
C PHE A 139 4.87 -4.94 11.25
N ALA A 140 5.47 -5.78 10.42
CA ALA A 140 6.92 -5.80 10.22
C ALA A 140 7.42 -4.78 9.20
N SER A 141 6.54 -4.31 8.30
CA SER A 141 6.85 -3.27 7.31
C SER A 141 6.79 -1.88 7.91
#